data_AF-A0A520VHL7-F1
#
_entry.id   AF-A0A520VHL7-F1
#
_cell.length_a   1.000
_cell.length_b   1.000
_cell.length_c   1.000
_cell.angle_alpha   90.00
_cell.angle_beta   90.00
_cell.angle_gamma   90.00
#
_symmetry.space_group_name_H-M   'P 1'
#
loop_
_entity.id
_entity.type
_entity.pdbx_description
1 polymer ?
#
loop_
_entity_poly.entity_id
_entity_poly.type
_entity_poly.pdbx_seq_one_letter_code
_entity_poly.pdbx_strand_id
1 'polypeptide(L)' 'SRHADHHYNGSKKYQLLKSIESSPQMPTGYPGMMLIALLQPLWFFIMNKKLKKLNNED' A
#
# COMPACT_ATOMS: atom_id res chain seq x y z
N SER A 1 5.50 4.16 -2.62
CA SER A 1 5.89 3.56 -3.93
C SER A 1 5.12 4.28 -5.03
N ARG A 2 5.67 4.36 -6.25
CA ARG A 2 5.00 4.96 -7.43
C ARG A 2 4.01 4.02 -8.14
N HIS A 3 3.83 2.83 -7.59
CA HIS A 3 3.01 1.77 -8.17
C HIS A 3 1.53 2.14 -8.31
N ALA A 4 0.95 2.88 -7.35
CA ALA A 4 -0.44 3.30 -7.42
C ALA A 4 -0.73 4.16 -8.66
N ASP A 5 0.14 5.15 -8.95
CA ASP A 5 0.02 6.00 -10.14
C ASP A 5 0.26 5.22 -11.45
N HIS A 6 1.11 4.19 -11.42
CA HIS A 6 1.29 3.28 -12.55
C HIS A 6 0.04 2.43 -12.83
N HIS A 7 -0.63 1.91 -11.79
CA HIS A 7 -1.89 1.19 -11.97
C HIS A 7 -3.04 2.10 -12.41
N TYR A 8 -3.01 3.38 -12.02
CA TYR A 8 -3.94 4.39 -12.51
C TYR A 8 -3.71 4.71 -14.00
N ASN A 9 -2.46 4.85 -14.44
CA ASN A 9 -2.11 5.04 -15.84
C ASN A 9 -0.80 4.33 -16.21
N GLY A 10 -0.92 3.11 -16.73
CA GLY A 10 0.21 2.24 -17.05
C GLY A 10 1.11 2.75 -18.18
N SER A 11 0.55 3.57 -19.08
CA SER A 11 1.27 4.14 -20.23
C SER A 11 2.15 5.33 -19.86
N LYS A 12 2.03 5.85 -18.62
CA LYS A 12 2.81 6.98 -18.13
C LYS A 12 4.27 6.57 -17.92
N LYS A 13 5.20 7.37 -18.46
CA LYS A 13 6.66 7.12 -18.35
C LYS A 13 7.08 7.05 -16.88
N TYR A 14 7.97 6.11 -16.56
CA TYR A 14 8.40 5.81 -15.19
C TYR A 14 8.90 7.05 -14.41
N GLN A 15 9.65 7.95 -15.08
CA GLN A 15 10.17 9.15 -14.42
C GLN A 15 9.06 10.10 -13.96
N LEU A 16 7.92 10.10 -14.65
CA LEU A 16 6.78 10.97 -14.38
C LEU A 16 5.80 10.39 -13.35
N LEU A 17 6.00 9.13 -12.94
CA LEU A 17 5.13 8.51 -11.95
C LEU A 17 5.25 9.22 -10.61
N LYS A 18 4.10 9.48 -9.98
CA LYS A 18 3.98 10.22 -8.73
C LYS A 18 3.79 9.27 -7.55
N SER A 19 4.30 9.68 -6.39
CA SER A 19 3.93 9.10 -5.09
C SER A 19 3.00 10.12 -4.42
N ILE A 20 1.80 9.71 -4.05
CA ILE A 20 0.81 10.58 -3.40
C ILE A 20 0.94 10.36 -1.89
N GLU A 21 1.51 11.31 -1.17
CA GLU A 21 1.79 11.15 0.28
C GLU A 21 0.51 11.02 1.12
N SER A 22 -0.57 11.69 0.73
CA SER A 22 -1.87 11.60 1.41
C SER A 22 -2.59 10.27 1.18
N SER A 23 -2.14 9.44 0.23
CA SER A 23 -2.78 8.15 -0.02
C SER A 23 -2.40 7.11 1.04
N PRO A 24 -3.29 6.15 1.35
CA PRO A 24 -2.97 5.06 2.26
C PRO A 24 -1.70 4.31 1.83
N GLN A 25 -0.68 4.35 2.67
CA GLN A 25 0.57 3.63 2.44
C GLN A 25 0.52 2.24 3.04
N MET A 26 1.16 1.24 2.41
CA MET A 26 1.31 -0.09 2.99
C MET A 26 2.19 -0.06 4.26
N PRO A 27 2.03 -1.03 5.20
CA PRO A 27 2.91 -1.15 6.37
C PRO A 27 4.40 -1.27 6.01
N THR A 28 4.71 -1.93 4.88
CA THR A 28 6.06 -2.11 4.35
C THR A 28 6.04 -2.02 2.81
N GLY A 29 7.18 -2.18 2.14
CA GLY A 29 7.23 -2.33 0.68
C GLY A 29 6.71 -3.68 0.18
N TYR A 30 6.58 -3.83 -1.14
CA TYR A 30 6.05 -5.07 -1.76
C TYR A 30 6.71 -6.36 -1.27
N PRO A 31 8.05 -6.47 -1.15
CA PRO A 31 8.66 -7.70 -0.67
C PRO A 31 8.21 -8.08 0.74
N GLY A 32 8.12 -7.10 1.65
CA GLY A 32 7.63 -7.32 3.02
C GLY A 32 6.15 -7.69 3.03
N MET A 33 5.34 -7.01 2.21
CA MET A 33 3.91 -7.32 2.09
C MET A 33 3.66 -8.68 1.46
N MET A 34 4.48 -9.13 0.52
CA MET A 34 4.40 -10.48 -0.05
C MET A 34 4.63 -11.53 1.03
N LEU A 35 5.66 -11.38 1.86
CA LEU A 35 5.93 -12.30 2.97
C LEU A 35 4.80 -12.33 3.99
N ILE A 36 4.26 -11.15 4.36
CA ILE A 36 3.13 -11.05 5.29
C ILE A 36 1.87 -11.70 4.70
N ALA A 37 1.61 -11.53 3.41
CA ALA A 37 0.43 -12.07 2.73
C ALA A 37 0.41 -13.61 2.68
N LEU A 38 1.58 -14.27 2.74
CA LEU A 38 1.67 -15.72 2.82
C LEU A 38 1.17 -16.28 4.15
N LEU A 39 1.12 -15.46 5.21
CA LEU A 39 0.65 -15.83 6.54
C LEU A 39 -0.67 -15.11 6.86
N GLN A 40 -1.79 -15.69 6.44
CA GLN A 40 -3.14 -15.12 6.63
C GLN A 40 -3.42 -14.55 8.04
N PRO A 41 -3.15 -15.23 9.17
CA PRO A 41 -3.43 -14.67 10.49
C PRO A 41 -2.58 -13.42 10.78
N LEU A 42 -1.32 -13.39 10.34
CA LEU A 42 -0.43 -12.23 10.49
C LEU A 42 -0.90 -11.05 9.63
N TRP A 43 -1.33 -11.32 8.39
CA TRP A 43 -1.92 -10.32 7.50
C TRP A 43 -3.11 -9.62 8.15
N PHE A 44 -4.11 -10.38 8.61
CA PHE A 44 -5.30 -9.78 9.22
C PHE A 44 -4.99 -9.04 10.52
N PHE A 45 -4.06 -9.54 11.33
CA PHE A 45 -3.64 -8.85 12.55
C PHE A 45 -3.08 -7.45 12.27
N ILE A 46 -2.20 -7.33 11.27
CA ILE A 46 -1.56 -6.05 10.89
C ILE A 46 -2.56 -5.14 10.16
N MET A 47 -3.21 -5.65 9.12
CA MET A 47 -4.03 -4.83 8.23
C MET A 47 -5.32 -4.36 8.91
N ASN A 48 -5.97 -5.18 9.75
CA ASN A 48 -7.18 -4.75 10.46
C ASN A 48 -6.88 -3.61 11.43
N LYS A 49 -5.74 -3.65 12.15
CA LYS A 49 -5.33 -2.56 13.04
C LYS A 49 -5.07 -1.28 12.27
N LYS A 50 -4.42 -1.39 11.10
CA LYS A 50 -4.12 -0.24 10.24
C LYS A 50 -5.37 0.38 9.63
N LEU A 51 -6.31 -0.43 9.12
CA LEU A 51 -7.57 0.06 8.57
C LEU A 51 -8.41 0.78 9.63
N LYS A 52 -8.49 0.23 10.85
CA LYS A 52 -9.14 0.91 11.97
C LYS A 52 -8.53 2.28 12.26
N LYS A 53 -7.20 2.40 12.19
CA LYS A 53 -6.52 3.68 12.38
C LYS A 53 -6.89 4.69 11.29
N LEU A 54 -6.85 4.28 10.01
CA LEU A 54 -7.21 5.14 8.88
C LEU A 54 -8.66 5.63 8.99
N ASN A 55 -9.61 4.73 9.25
CA ASN A 55 -11.03 5.07 9.37
C ASN A 55 -11.36 6.00 10.57
N ASN A 56 -10.47 6.10 11.55
CA ASN A 56 -10.64 6.97 12.71
C ASN A 56 -9.96 8.34 12.52
N GLU A 57 -9.13 8.50 11.47
CA GLU A 57 -8.42 9.73 11.12
C GLU A 57 -9.16 10.52 10.02
N ASP A 58 -10.15 9.91 9.36
CA ASP A 58 -11.09 10.50 8.40
C ASP A 58 -12.39 10.99 9.09
#